data_AF-A0A1V6CPM1-F1
#
_entry.id   AF-A0A1V6CPM1-F1
#
_cell.length_a   1.000
_cell.length_b   1.000
_cell.length_c   1.000
_cell.angle_alpha   90.00
_cell.angle_beta   90.00
_cell.angle_gamma   90.00
#
_symmetry.space_group_name_H-M   'P 1'
#
loop_
_entity.id
_entity.type
_entity.pdbx_description
1 polymer ?
#
loop_
_entity_poly.entity_id
_entity_poly.type
_entity_poly.pdbx_seq_one_letter_code
_entity_poly.pdbx_strand_id
1 'polypeptide(L)'
;MKYLSSPLSRREFVRDITMISGMMLLPAGGYAAPRKPRKIRMKLGMVTYLWGQDWDLPTLIGNLTEAGIGGVELRVDHAHGITPELTKDQRKEIRKRVKNSPVEIVGMGTNQQFDFPDRKLLLESIEKTKEYIRLSADIGGSGVKVKPNQFHPGVPKSRTVEQIGKSLSQLARYGADYGQQIRLEVHGIETQEIVNIKAIMDVADHPNAAVCWNSNPEDLNGNGLEANFNLLKDRLGDTCHVRELDDPSYPYQTLMNLFVEMNYRGWILLECRTDPADKVKALIEQRKMWEGMVEIARNR
;
A
#
# COMPACT_ATOMS: atom_id res chain seq x y z
N MET A 1 -65.72 -61.69 0.53
CA MET A 1 -64.32 -61.24 0.69
C MET A 1 -64.00 -61.34 2.18
N LYS A 2 -63.17 -62.31 2.58
CA LYS A 2 -62.90 -62.63 3.99
C LYS A 2 -61.99 -61.57 4.62
N TYR A 3 -62.34 -61.20 5.86
CA TYR A 3 -61.55 -60.48 6.84
C TYR A 3 -60.14 -61.05 7.01
N LEU A 4 -59.17 -60.19 7.33
CA LEU A 4 -58.24 -60.39 8.45
C LEU A 4 -57.60 -59.06 8.85
N SER A 5 -57.96 -58.64 10.05
CA SER A 5 -57.38 -57.59 10.88
C SER A 5 -55.99 -57.97 11.39
N SER A 6 -55.08 -57.00 11.49
CA SER A 6 -53.96 -57.04 12.45
C SER A 6 -53.94 -55.72 13.24
N PRO A 7 -54.24 -55.71 14.54
CA PRO A 7 -54.04 -54.54 15.38
C PRO A 7 -52.57 -54.43 15.79
N LEU A 8 -51.96 -53.25 15.59
CA LEU A 8 -50.63 -52.93 16.13
C LEU A 8 -50.66 -53.11 17.65
N SER A 9 -49.64 -53.77 18.19
CA SER A 9 -49.64 -54.25 19.57
C SER A 9 -49.27 -53.13 20.54
N ARG A 10 -49.81 -53.17 21.76
CA ARG A 10 -49.49 -52.26 22.89
C ARG A 10 -47.98 -52.15 23.24
N ARG A 11 -47.12 -53.00 22.66
CA ARG A 11 -45.65 -52.96 22.83
C ARG A 11 -44.94 -51.99 21.88
N GLU A 12 -45.60 -51.48 20.84
CA GLU A 12 -45.00 -50.49 19.93
C GLU A 12 -45.27 -49.05 20.41
N PHE A 13 -46.33 -48.80 21.17
CA PHE A 13 -46.69 -47.47 21.68
C PHE A 13 -45.85 -47.01 22.90
N VAL A 14 -45.21 -47.92 23.63
CA VAL A 14 -44.39 -47.58 24.82
C VAL A 14 -42.92 -47.33 24.46
N ARG A 15 -42.51 -47.55 23.20
CA ARG A 15 -41.16 -47.22 22.74
C ARG A 15 -40.99 -45.75 22.32
N ASP A 16 -42.08 -45.01 22.16
CA ASP A 16 -42.07 -43.63 21.65
C ASP A 16 -42.34 -42.55 22.72
N ILE A 17 -42.39 -42.90 24.02
CA ILE A 17 -42.64 -41.96 25.13
C ILE A 17 -41.47 -41.92 26.16
N THR A 18 -40.24 -42.20 25.74
CA THR A 18 -39.05 -42.09 26.60
C THR A 18 -37.89 -41.28 26.00
N MET A 19 -38.20 -40.34 25.09
CA MET A 19 -37.21 -39.34 24.61
C MET A 19 -37.69 -37.88 24.73
N ILE A 20 -38.58 -37.57 25.67
CA ILE A 20 -38.97 -36.18 25.98
C ILE A 20 -38.88 -35.97 27.49
N SER A 21 -37.66 -36.04 28.05
CA SER A 21 -37.34 -35.60 29.41
C SER A 21 -35.82 -35.57 29.56
N GLY A 22 -35.17 -34.52 29.07
CA GLY A 22 -33.72 -34.42 29.25
C GLY A 22 -32.93 -33.40 28.42
N MET A 23 -33.55 -32.50 27.65
CA MET A 23 -32.82 -31.34 27.13
C MET A 23 -33.05 -30.16 28.07
N MET A 24 -32.23 -30.10 29.12
CA MET A 24 -31.95 -28.84 29.79
C MET A 24 -31.51 -27.84 28.70
N LEU A 25 -32.27 -26.77 28.51
CA LEU A 25 -31.83 -25.57 27.82
C LEU A 25 -30.71 -24.94 28.66
N LEU A 26 -29.49 -25.47 28.53
CA LEU A 26 -28.31 -24.69 28.84
C LEU A 26 -28.27 -23.57 27.79
N PRO A 27 -28.20 -22.29 28.17
CA PRO A 27 -27.89 -21.26 27.20
C PRO A 27 -26.54 -21.67 26.62
N ALA A 28 -26.51 -22.00 25.33
CA ALA A 28 -25.29 -22.09 24.57
C ALA A 28 -24.73 -20.66 24.50
N GLY A 29 -24.16 -20.19 25.61
CA GLY A 29 -23.17 -19.15 25.61
C GLY A 29 -22.05 -19.69 24.74
N GLY A 30 -22.12 -19.38 23.45
CA GLY A 30 -21.07 -19.68 22.50
C GLY A 30 -19.84 -18.95 23.01
N TYR A 31 -18.98 -19.66 23.73
CA TYR A 31 -17.60 -19.25 23.90
C TYR A 31 -17.03 -19.22 22.50
N ALA A 32 -17.05 -18.03 21.87
CA ALA A 32 -16.36 -17.80 20.63
C ALA A 32 -14.92 -18.26 20.85
N ALA A 33 -14.49 -19.30 20.13
CA ALA A 33 -13.12 -19.77 20.20
C ALA A 33 -12.20 -18.56 20.00
N PRO A 34 -11.12 -18.42 20.80
CA PRO A 34 -10.23 -17.28 20.69
C PRO A 34 -9.74 -17.18 19.25
N ARG A 35 -10.05 -16.05 18.58
CA ARG A 35 -9.57 -15.78 17.23
C ARG A 35 -8.05 -15.85 17.26
N LYS A 36 -7.45 -16.70 16.42
CA LYS A 36 -5.98 -16.71 16.25
C LYS A 36 -5.53 -15.29 15.86
N PRO A 37 -4.50 -14.73 16.50
CA PRO A 37 -4.04 -13.39 16.19
C PRO A 37 -3.64 -13.29 14.72
N ARG A 38 -4.06 -12.20 14.05
CA ARG A 38 -3.74 -11.96 12.64
C ARG A 38 -2.22 -11.83 12.48
N LYS A 39 -1.65 -12.51 11.49
CA LYS A 39 -0.22 -12.39 11.17
C LYS A 39 0.04 -11.05 10.50
N ILE A 40 0.79 -10.17 11.14
CA ILE A 40 1.25 -8.91 10.56
C ILE A 40 2.36 -9.21 9.54
N ARG A 41 2.23 -8.66 8.33
CA ARG A 41 3.17 -8.85 7.22
C ARG A 41 3.68 -7.55 6.61
N MET A 42 2.93 -6.46 6.76
CA MET A 42 3.38 -5.13 6.35
C MET A 42 4.61 -4.69 7.14
N LYS A 43 5.45 -3.91 6.48
CA LYS A 43 6.73 -3.39 7.01
C LYS A 43 6.68 -1.87 7.09
N LEU A 44 7.57 -1.28 7.88
CA LEU A 44 7.74 0.16 7.98
C LEU A 44 9.01 0.61 7.25
N GLY A 45 8.87 1.67 6.46
CA GLY A 45 9.97 2.35 5.78
C GLY A 45 9.78 3.87 5.79
N MET A 46 10.56 4.58 4.99
CA MET A 46 10.37 6.02 4.76
C MET A 46 10.61 6.42 3.31
N VAL A 47 10.05 7.56 2.91
CA VAL A 47 10.38 8.27 1.66
C VAL A 47 11.39 9.36 2.03
N THR A 48 12.49 9.53 1.29
CA THR A 48 13.54 10.53 1.64
C THR A 48 13.09 11.99 1.62
N TYR A 49 11.81 12.28 1.38
CA TYR A 49 11.22 13.62 1.47
C TYR A 49 11.47 14.28 2.84
N LEU A 50 12.06 15.49 2.80
CA LEU A 50 12.49 16.37 3.92
C LEU A 50 13.40 15.74 4.99
N TRP A 51 12.97 14.65 5.63
CA TRP A 51 13.72 14.03 6.71
C TRP A 51 14.97 13.30 6.21
N GLY A 52 14.94 12.75 4.99
CA GLY A 52 16.09 12.04 4.41
C GLY A 52 16.80 12.78 3.27
N GLN A 53 16.38 14.00 2.94
CA GLN A 53 16.77 14.63 1.67
C GLN A 53 18.23 15.05 1.61
N ASP A 54 18.80 15.42 2.76
CA ASP A 54 20.17 15.93 2.90
C ASP A 54 21.18 14.85 3.28
N TRP A 55 20.73 13.59 3.42
CA TRP A 55 21.62 12.48 3.76
C TRP A 55 22.20 11.83 2.51
N ASP A 56 23.52 11.70 2.50
CA ASP A 56 24.18 10.80 1.56
C ASP A 56 23.79 9.33 1.83
N LEU A 57 24.06 8.43 0.89
CA LEU A 57 23.63 7.04 1.02
C LEU A 57 24.20 6.34 2.28
N PRO A 58 25.48 6.49 2.65
CA PRO A 58 26.00 5.93 3.91
C PRO A 58 25.29 6.46 5.16
N THR A 59 25.08 7.77 5.26
CA THR A 59 24.39 8.41 6.40
C THR A 59 22.94 7.96 6.48
N LEU A 60 22.25 7.92 5.34
CA LEU A 60 20.88 7.42 5.24
C LEU A 60 20.78 5.98 5.78
N ILE A 61 21.65 5.07 5.33
CA ILE A 61 21.64 3.68 5.81
C ILE A 61 21.92 3.61 7.32
N GLY A 62 22.88 4.38 7.82
CA GLY A 62 23.23 4.45 9.24
C GLY A 62 22.05 4.91 10.10
N ASN A 63 21.46 6.05 9.74
CA ASN A 63 20.33 6.64 10.44
C ASN A 63 19.10 5.73 10.46
N LEU A 64 18.78 5.08 9.34
CA LEU A 64 17.64 4.16 9.27
C LEU A 64 17.89 2.86 10.06
N THR A 65 19.14 2.38 10.06
CA THR A 65 19.53 1.24 10.90
C THR A 65 19.37 1.57 12.37
N GLU A 66 19.84 2.75 12.81
CA GLU A 66 19.70 3.21 14.19
C GLU A 66 18.23 3.40 14.59
N ALA A 67 17.42 3.98 13.70
CA ALA A 67 16.00 4.19 13.94
C ALA A 67 15.16 2.89 13.92
N GLY A 68 15.70 1.80 13.36
CA GLY A 68 14.97 0.56 13.12
C GLY A 68 13.99 0.64 11.96
N ILE A 69 14.24 1.52 10.99
CA ILE A 69 13.43 1.67 9.77
C ILE A 69 14.01 0.75 8.69
N GLY A 70 13.21 -0.22 8.24
CA GLY A 70 13.71 -1.33 7.43
C GLY A 70 13.74 -1.07 5.92
N GLY A 71 13.16 0.02 5.44
CA GLY A 71 13.03 0.29 4.01
C GLY A 71 13.07 1.77 3.67
N VAL A 72 13.55 2.09 2.46
CA VAL A 72 13.59 3.45 1.95
C VAL A 72 13.16 3.56 0.48
N GLU A 73 12.23 4.48 0.21
CA GLU A 73 11.98 4.99 -1.14
C GLU A 73 12.84 6.24 -1.37
N LEU A 74 13.68 6.18 -2.40
CA LEU A 74 14.66 7.22 -2.72
C LEU A 74 14.04 8.23 -3.68
N ARG A 75 13.77 9.44 -3.18
CA ARG A 75 13.35 10.56 -4.03
C ARG A 75 14.47 10.98 -4.98
N VAL A 76 14.08 11.46 -6.14
CA VAL A 76 15.00 12.09 -7.08
C VAL A 76 15.55 13.40 -6.51
N ASP A 77 16.73 13.82 -7.00
CA ASP A 77 17.35 15.12 -6.70
C ASP A 77 17.79 15.35 -5.23
N HIS A 78 17.89 14.28 -4.44
CA HIS A 78 18.33 14.34 -3.04
C HIS A 78 19.83 13.98 -2.89
N ALA A 79 20.42 14.30 -1.73
CA ALA A 79 21.85 14.22 -1.44
C ALA A 79 22.46 12.82 -1.57
N HIS A 80 21.64 11.76 -1.48
CA HIS A 80 22.10 10.39 -1.75
C HIS A 80 22.55 10.17 -3.21
N GLY A 81 22.22 11.09 -4.14
CA GLY A 81 22.82 11.14 -5.48
C GLY A 81 22.48 9.96 -6.39
N ILE A 82 21.31 9.33 -6.19
CA ILE A 82 20.90 8.13 -6.92
C ILE A 82 20.08 8.53 -8.15
N THR A 83 20.72 8.55 -9.32
CA THR A 83 20.11 9.00 -10.56
C THR A 83 20.41 8.06 -11.74
N PRO A 84 19.66 8.14 -12.86
CA PRO A 84 19.89 7.28 -14.02
C PRO A 84 21.24 7.46 -14.70
N GLU A 85 21.94 8.57 -14.47
CA GLU A 85 23.23 8.87 -15.08
C GLU A 85 24.37 8.05 -14.42
N LEU A 86 24.11 7.40 -13.29
CA LEU A 86 25.04 6.45 -12.67
C LEU A 86 25.41 5.31 -13.60
N THR A 87 26.71 5.03 -13.68
CA THR A 87 27.27 3.88 -14.41
C THR A 87 26.83 2.55 -13.78
N LYS A 88 26.93 1.46 -14.56
CA LYS A 88 26.60 0.10 -14.07
C LYS A 88 27.41 -0.29 -12.84
N ASP A 89 28.69 0.07 -12.79
CA ASP A 89 29.56 -0.26 -11.65
C ASP A 89 29.17 0.51 -10.38
N GLN A 90 28.82 1.79 -10.51
CA GLN A 90 28.29 2.57 -9.39
C GLN A 90 26.98 1.96 -8.85
N ARG A 91 26.05 1.58 -9.74
CA ARG A 91 24.78 0.93 -9.34
C ARG A 91 25.02 -0.41 -8.63
N LYS A 92 25.99 -1.21 -9.11
CA LYS A 92 26.40 -2.46 -8.47
C LYS A 92 26.97 -2.24 -7.07
N GLU A 93 27.79 -1.20 -6.89
CA GLU A 93 28.35 -0.86 -5.57
C GLU A 93 27.25 -0.39 -4.60
N ILE A 94 26.29 0.41 -5.08
CA ILE A 94 25.09 0.78 -4.30
C ILE A 94 24.33 -0.47 -3.85
N ARG A 95 24.03 -1.39 -4.78
CA ARG A 95 23.34 -2.65 -4.46
C ARG A 95 24.09 -3.46 -3.41
N LYS A 96 25.42 -3.56 -3.54
CA LYS A 96 26.28 -4.29 -2.60
C LYS A 96 26.21 -3.67 -1.20
N ARG A 97 26.32 -2.34 -1.10
CA ARG A 97 26.25 -1.61 0.17
C ARG A 97 24.92 -1.86 0.88
N VAL A 98 23.81 -1.76 0.15
CA VAL A 98 22.46 -1.96 0.70
C VAL A 98 22.22 -3.41 1.10
N LYS A 99 22.65 -4.39 0.28
CA LYS A 99 22.53 -5.82 0.61
C LYS A 99 23.27 -6.19 1.90
N ASN A 100 24.30 -5.42 2.27
CA ASN A 100 25.07 -5.62 3.49
C ASN A 100 24.53 -4.82 4.70
N SER A 101 23.33 -4.23 4.59
CA SER A 101 22.66 -3.50 5.66
C SER A 101 21.27 -4.10 5.95
N PRO A 102 20.64 -3.77 7.09
CA PRO A 102 19.26 -4.18 7.37
C PRO A 102 18.21 -3.35 6.63
N VAL A 103 18.62 -2.36 5.81
CA VAL A 103 17.74 -1.43 5.11
C VAL A 103 17.57 -1.88 3.67
N GLU A 104 16.33 -2.05 3.21
CA GLU A 104 15.99 -2.35 1.83
C GLU A 104 15.74 -1.05 1.04
N ILE A 105 16.32 -0.91 -0.17
CA ILE A 105 15.81 0.09 -1.12
C ILE A 105 14.47 -0.44 -1.64
N VAL A 106 13.39 0.26 -1.32
CA VAL A 106 12.02 -0.11 -1.74
C VAL A 106 11.80 0.25 -3.21
N GLY A 107 12.36 1.37 -3.66
CA GLY A 107 12.22 1.86 -5.03
C GLY A 107 12.65 3.31 -5.19
N MET A 108 12.35 3.85 -6.38
CA MET A 108 12.58 5.26 -6.71
C MET A 108 11.29 6.08 -6.61
N GLY A 109 11.32 7.15 -5.81
CA GLY A 109 10.23 8.13 -5.66
C GLY A 109 10.35 9.27 -6.67
N THR A 110 9.81 9.11 -7.87
CA THR A 110 10.02 10.09 -8.96
C THR A 110 8.99 11.21 -8.97
N ASN A 111 9.26 12.25 -9.77
CA ASN A 111 8.29 13.27 -10.17
C ASN A 111 7.75 13.01 -11.59
N GLN A 112 7.93 11.80 -12.14
CA GLN A 112 7.42 11.48 -13.47
C GLN A 112 5.89 11.37 -13.46
N GLN A 113 5.28 11.83 -14.55
CA GLN A 113 3.86 12.13 -14.58
C GLN A 113 3.33 12.17 -16.03
N PHE A 114 2.03 12.01 -16.24
CA PHE A 114 1.51 11.64 -17.58
C PHE A 114 0.30 12.45 -18.05
N ASP A 115 0.04 13.59 -17.42
CA ASP A 115 -1.07 14.50 -17.73
C ASP A 115 -0.76 15.50 -18.86
N PHE A 116 0.51 15.58 -19.29
CA PHE A 116 0.98 16.58 -20.26
C PHE A 116 0.11 16.66 -21.53
N PRO A 117 -0.47 17.84 -21.85
CA PRO A 117 -1.17 18.08 -23.11
C PRO A 117 -0.22 18.05 -24.31
N ASP A 118 1.04 18.43 -24.09
CA ASP A 118 2.12 18.32 -25.07
C ASP A 118 2.60 16.87 -25.17
N ARG A 119 2.42 16.27 -26.36
CA ARG A 119 2.82 14.90 -26.64
C ARG A 119 4.32 14.66 -26.50
N LYS A 120 5.16 15.66 -26.79
CA LYS A 120 6.61 15.51 -26.68
C LYS A 120 7.01 15.34 -25.21
N LEU A 121 6.50 16.20 -24.33
CA LEU A 121 6.74 16.12 -22.88
C LEU A 121 6.21 14.81 -22.29
N LEU A 122 5.04 14.34 -22.74
CA LEU A 122 4.51 13.03 -22.34
C LEU A 122 5.48 11.88 -22.68
N LEU A 123 5.99 11.86 -23.92
CA LEU A 123 6.92 10.81 -24.36
C LEU A 123 8.25 10.88 -23.62
N GLU A 124 8.76 12.09 -23.38
CA GLU A 124 9.97 12.30 -22.57
C GLU A 124 9.80 11.77 -21.14
N SER A 125 8.64 12.03 -20.51
CA SER A 125 8.36 11.52 -19.17
C SER A 125 8.28 9.99 -19.14
N ILE A 126 7.62 9.38 -20.12
CA ILE A 126 7.55 7.91 -20.24
C ILE A 126 8.94 7.30 -20.39
N GLU A 127 9.80 7.84 -21.27
CA GLU A 127 11.16 7.31 -21.44
C GLU A 127 12.00 7.53 -20.17
N LYS A 128 11.87 8.67 -19.50
CA LYS A 128 12.57 8.90 -18.23
C LYS A 128 12.09 7.94 -17.13
N THR A 129 10.80 7.59 -17.07
CA THR A 129 10.32 6.54 -16.16
C THR A 129 10.99 5.19 -16.46
N LYS A 130 11.17 4.82 -17.73
CA LYS A 130 11.88 3.57 -18.09
C LYS A 130 13.34 3.58 -17.61
N GLU A 131 14.01 4.72 -17.63
CA GLU A 131 15.35 4.84 -17.05
C GLU A 131 15.36 4.58 -15.54
N TYR A 132 14.39 5.14 -14.81
CA TYR A 132 14.24 4.90 -13.38
C TYR A 132 13.86 3.45 -13.05
N ILE A 133 13.08 2.78 -13.91
CA ILE A 133 12.78 1.35 -13.77
C ILE A 133 14.08 0.54 -13.80
N ARG A 134 14.95 0.78 -14.79
CA ARG A 134 16.25 0.10 -14.89
C ARG A 134 17.14 0.42 -13.69
N LEU A 135 17.20 1.69 -13.29
CA LEU A 135 17.98 2.11 -12.13
C LEU A 135 17.53 1.39 -10.86
N SER A 136 16.22 1.40 -10.58
CA SER A 136 15.62 0.75 -9.42
C SER A 136 15.94 -0.74 -9.40
N ALA A 137 15.79 -1.43 -10.54
CA ALA A 137 16.15 -2.83 -10.67
C ALA A 137 17.64 -3.10 -10.40
N ASP A 138 18.54 -2.27 -10.96
CA ASP A 138 19.98 -2.43 -10.80
C ASP A 138 20.41 -2.29 -9.33
N ILE A 139 19.87 -1.30 -8.61
CA ILE A 139 20.21 -1.04 -7.20
C ILE A 139 19.46 -1.96 -6.21
N GLY A 140 18.55 -2.80 -6.70
CA GLY A 140 17.84 -3.81 -5.91
C GLY A 140 16.47 -3.37 -5.39
N GLY A 141 15.92 -2.27 -5.90
CA GLY A 141 14.55 -1.84 -5.68
C GLY A 141 13.51 -2.77 -6.30
N SER A 142 12.24 -2.53 -5.96
CA SER A 142 11.10 -3.35 -6.38
C SER A 142 10.03 -2.57 -7.16
N GLY A 143 10.25 -1.28 -7.37
CA GLY A 143 9.34 -0.46 -8.16
C GLY A 143 9.78 0.98 -8.33
N VAL A 144 8.94 1.73 -9.02
CA VAL A 144 9.07 3.16 -9.25
C VAL A 144 7.74 3.81 -8.97
N LYS A 145 7.76 4.81 -8.09
CA LYS A 145 6.61 5.66 -7.81
C LYS A 145 6.55 6.81 -8.80
N VAL A 146 5.34 7.06 -9.30
CA VAL A 146 4.98 8.10 -10.28
C VAL A 146 3.73 8.85 -9.79
N LYS A 147 3.39 9.96 -10.44
CA LYS A 147 2.21 10.77 -10.10
C LYS A 147 1.25 10.80 -11.30
N PRO A 148 -0.08 10.91 -11.08
CA PRO A 148 -1.01 11.14 -12.18
C PRO A 148 -0.85 12.58 -12.69
N ASN A 149 -0.90 13.48 -11.68
CA ASN A 149 -0.97 14.94 -11.64
C ASN A 149 -1.98 15.59 -12.62
N GLN A 150 -2.21 16.89 -12.42
CA GLN A 150 -3.47 17.64 -12.57
C GLN A 150 -4.31 17.50 -13.86
N PHE A 151 -5.56 17.97 -13.77
CA PHE A 151 -6.34 18.31 -14.96
C PHE A 151 -5.95 19.68 -15.51
N HIS A 152 -5.92 19.81 -16.83
CA HIS A 152 -5.51 21.04 -17.51
C HIS A 152 -6.72 21.83 -18.05
N PRO A 153 -6.73 23.17 -17.92
CA PRO A 153 -7.74 24.01 -18.56
C PRO A 153 -7.83 23.75 -20.07
N GLY A 154 -9.05 23.62 -20.60
CA GLY A 154 -9.29 23.37 -22.02
C GLY A 154 -9.06 21.92 -22.48
N VAL A 155 -8.64 21.01 -21.58
CA VAL A 155 -8.52 19.58 -21.88
C VAL A 155 -9.66 18.82 -21.18
N PRO A 156 -10.47 18.02 -21.90
CA PRO A 156 -11.48 17.18 -21.26
C PRO A 156 -10.85 16.23 -20.24
N LYS A 157 -11.38 16.17 -19.01
CA LYS A 157 -10.85 15.29 -17.94
C LYS A 157 -10.73 13.83 -18.38
N SER A 158 -11.70 13.32 -19.14
CA SER A 158 -11.69 11.96 -19.68
C SER A 158 -10.48 11.68 -20.56
N ARG A 159 -10.00 12.66 -21.33
CA ARG A 159 -8.79 12.53 -22.16
C ARG A 159 -7.54 12.40 -21.30
N THR A 160 -7.43 13.21 -20.24
CA THR A 160 -6.31 13.13 -19.29
C THR A 160 -6.33 11.80 -18.54
N VAL A 161 -7.49 11.35 -18.06
CA VAL A 161 -7.67 10.03 -17.41
C VAL A 161 -7.21 8.90 -18.33
N GLU A 162 -7.69 8.88 -19.58
CA GLU A 162 -7.33 7.86 -20.56
C GLU A 162 -5.82 7.87 -20.86
N GLN A 163 -5.23 9.06 -21.01
CA GLN A 163 -3.80 9.23 -21.27
C GLN A 163 -2.94 8.69 -20.12
N ILE A 164 -3.26 9.05 -18.88
CA ILE A 164 -2.51 8.57 -17.70
C ILE A 164 -2.63 7.05 -17.60
N GLY A 165 -3.86 6.51 -17.69
CA GLY A 165 -4.09 5.06 -17.59
C GLY A 165 -3.36 4.25 -18.67
N LYS A 166 -3.35 4.73 -19.93
CA LYS A 166 -2.59 4.08 -21.01
C LYS A 166 -1.08 4.17 -20.81
N SER A 167 -0.59 5.30 -20.30
CA SER A 167 0.84 5.47 -20.00
C SER A 167 1.28 4.50 -18.89
N LEU A 168 0.47 4.36 -17.84
CA LEU A 168 0.68 3.37 -16.77
C LEU A 168 0.66 1.94 -17.31
N SER A 169 -0.29 1.60 -18.18
CA SER A 169 -0.38 0.29 -18.83
C SER A 169 0.89 -0.08 -19.59
N GLN A 170 1.41 0.87 -20.37
CA GLN A 170 2.65 0.70 -21.12
C GLN A 170 3.86 0.51 -20.18
N LEU A 171 3.99 1.38 -19.18
CA LEU A 171 5.10 1.34 -18.22
C LEU A 171 5.04 0.10 -17.31
N ALA A 172 3.85 -0.37 -16.97
CA ALA A 172 3.66 -1.55 -16.15
C ALA A 172 4.06 -2.83 -16.89
N ARG A 173 3.76 -2.94 -18.18
CA ARG A 173 4.28 -4.04 -19.03
C ARG A 173 5.80 -3.98 -19.09
N TYR A 174 6.35 -2.81 -19.39
CA TYR A 174 7.80 -2.62 -19.44
C TYR A 174 8.47 -2.95 -18.11
N GLY A 175 7.94 -2.47 -16.99
CA GLY A 175 8.47 -2.69 -15.65
C GLY A 175 8.40 -4.16 -15.22
N ALA A 176 7.43 -4.93 -15.70
CA ALA A 176 7.30 -6.34 -15.37
C ALA A 176 8.50 -7.16 -15.86
N ASP A 177 9.07 -6.82 -17.01
CA ASP A 177 10.29 -7.44 -17.55
C ASP A 177 11.52 -7.22 -16.64
N TYR A 178 11.47 -6.21 -15.76
CA TYR A 178 12.51 -5.88 -14.78
C TYR A 178 12.12 -6.24 -13.33
N GLY A 179 10.95 -6.86 -13.12
CA GLY A 179 10.41 -7.11 -11.77
C GLY A 179 10.15 -5.82 -10.98
N GLN A 180 9.81 -4.71 -11.66
CA GLN A 180 9.57 -3.41 -11.06
C GLN A 180 8.10 -3.01 -11.18
N GLN A 181 7.42 -2.79 -10.06
CA GLN A 181 6.05 -2.29 -10.04
C GLN A 181 5.99 -0.79 -10.35
N ILE A 182 4.97 -0.36 -11.10
CA ILE A 182 4.65 1.05 -11.29
C ILE A 182 3.61 1.43 -10.25
N ARG A 183 3.97 2.38 -9.38
CA ARG A 183 3.19 2.77 -8.21
C ARG A 183 2.64 4.18 -8.43
N LEU A 184 1.38 4.28 -8.83
CA LEU A 184 0.69 5.57 -8.99
C LEU A 184 0.29 6.09 -7.62
N GLU A 185 0.95 7.13 -7.14
CA GLU A 185 0.55 7.78 -5.90
C GLU A 185 -0.76 8.54 -6.06
N VAL A 186 -1.65 8.40 -5.09
CA VAL A 186 -2.84 9.25 -4.96
C VAL A 186 -2.36 10.68 -4.75
N HIS A 187 -2.30 11.49 -5.80
CA HIS A 187 -1.64 12.79 -5.77
C HIS A 187 -2.17 13.72 -6.86
N GLY A 188 -2.05 15.03 -6.63
CA GLY A 188 -2.25 16.07 -7.64
C GLY A 188 -3.62 16.71 -7.56
N ILE A 189 -3.68 18.02 -7.87
CA ILE A 189 -4.88 18.83 -7.77
C ILE A 189 -6.00 18.19 -8.62
N GLU A 190 -7.12 17.90 -7.97
CA GLU A 190 -8.28 17.16 -8.48
C GLU A 190 -8.03 15.70 -8.89
N THR A 191 -6.85 15.34 -9.41
CA THR A 191 -6.54 13.95 -9.77
C THR A 191 -6.41 13.03 -8.55
N GLN A 192 -6.08 13.58 -7.38
CA GLN A 192 -6.00 12.84 -6.12
C GLN A 192 -7.35 12.42 -5.55
N GLU A 193 -8.46 12.97 -6.05
CA GLU A 193 -9.78 12.50 -5.67
C GLU A 193 -9.90 11.01 -6.03
N ILE A 194 -10.35 10.20 -5.07
CA ILE A 194 -10.27 8.74 -5.15
C ILE A 194 -11.05 8.18 -6.34
N VAL A 195 -12.16 8.83 -6.72
CA VAL A 195 -12.93 8.48 -7.92
C VAL A 195 -12.13 8.67 -9.22
N ASN A 196 -11.26 9.68 -9.28
CA ASN A 196 -10.41 9.96 -10.44
C ASN A 196 -9.23 8.99 -10.51
N ILE A 197 -8.60 8.68 -9.37
CA ILE A 197 -7.60 7.61 -9.29
C ILE A 197 -8.21 6.29 -9.76
N LYS A 198 -9.41 5.95 -9.27
CA LYS A 198 -10.11 4.74 -9.71
C LYS A 198 -10.31 4.76 -11.23
N ALA A 199 -10.81 5.85 -11.80
CA ALA A 199 -11.03 5.96 -13.24
C ALA A 199 -9.73 5.81 -14.06
N ILE A 200 -8.62 6.38 -13.58
CA ILE A 200 -7.28 6.19 -14.19
C ILE A 200 -6.88 4.72 -14.14
N MET A 201 -7.07 4.07 -13.00
CA MET A 201 -6.70 2.67 -12.81
C MET A 201 -7.62 1.71 -13.57
N ASP A 202 -8.89 2.06 -13.80
CA ASP A 202 -9.82 1.30 -14.65
C ASP A 202 -9.34 1.27 -16.12
N VAL A 203 -8.63 2.30 -16.57
CA VAL A 203 -7.96 2.32 -17.89
C VAL A 203 -6.61 1.57 -17.84
N ALA A 204 -5.93 1.58 -16.69
CA ALA A 204 -4.64 0.91 -16.51
C ALA A 204 -4.80 -0.62 -16.43
N ASP A 205 -4.67 -1.30 -17.58
CA ASP A 205 -5.08 -2.69 -17.81
C ASP A 205 -4.00 -3.74 -17.49
N HIS A 206 -3.03 -3.42 -16.62
CA HIS A 206 -1.93 -4.32 -16.28
C HIS A 206 -1.76 -4.45 -14.76
N PRO A 207 -1.61 -5.67 -14.21
CA PRO A 207 -1.52 -5.87 -12.75
C PRO A 207 -0.28 -5.24 -12.11
N ASN A 208 0.77 -5.00 -12.91
CA ASN A 208 1.98 -4.31 -12.45
C ASN A 208 1.81 -2.77 -12.36
N ALA A 209 0.67 -2.22 -12.80
CA ALA A 209 0.24 -0.86 -12.49
C ALA A 209 -0.62 -0.89 -11.22
N ALA A 210 -0.06 -0.37 -10.14
CA ALA A 210 -0.67 -0.41 -8.82
C ALA A 210 -0.78 0.99 -8.20
N VAL A 211 -1.65 1.12 -7.20
CA VAL A 211 -1.89 2.35 -6.46
C VAL A 211 -0.95 2.40 -5.26
N CYS A 212 -0.32 3.56 -5.05
CA CYS A 212 0.29 3.93 -3.78
C CYS A 212 -0.65 4.91 -3.07
N TRP A 213 -1.28 4.46 -1.99
CA TRP A 213 -2.08 5.34 -1.13
C TRP A 213 -1.18 6.44 -0.54
N ASN A 214 -1.69 7.66 -0.27
CA ASN A 214 -0.84 8.80 0.11
C ASN A 214 -1.21 9.54 1.41
N SER A 215 -2.34 9.21 2.03
CA SER A 215 -2.84 9.93 3.22
C SER A 215 -3.06 11.42 3.00
N ASN A 216 -3.77 11.77 1.92
CA ASN A 216 -4.19 13.14 1.65
C ASN A 216 -5.49 13.48 2.38
N PRO A 217 -5.74 14.74 2.77
CA PRO A 217 -7.05 15.14 3.31
C PRO A 217 -8.24 14.71 2.42
N GLU A 218 -8.06 14.72 1.10
CA GLU A 218 -9.07 14.36 0.10
C GLU A 218 -9.47 12.88 0.15
N ASP A 219 -8.65 12.02 0.74
CA ASP A 219 -9.01 10.62 0.98
C ASP A 219 -10.24 10.49 1.89
N LEU A 220 -10.56 11.55 2.64
CA LEU A 220 -11.68 11.61 3.59
C LEU A 220 -12.95 12.23 2.97
N ASN A 221 -12.87 12.73 1.73
CA ASN A 221 -14.01 13.34 1.04
C ASN A 221 -15.15 12.34 0.82
N GLY A 222 -16.38 12.85 0.68
CA GLY A 222 -17.55 12.02 0.38
C GLY A 222 -17.90 11.05 1.50
N ASN A 223 -17.88 9.74 1.21
CA ASN A 223 -18.28 8.70 2.15
C ASN A 223 -17.19 8.32 3.17
N GLY A 224 -16.07 9.07 3.19
CA GLY A 224 -15.00 8.91 4.16
C GLY A 224 -13.99 7.81 3.82
N LEU A 225 -12.97 7.70 4.68
CA LEU A 225 -11.78 6.88 4.45
C LEU A 225 -12.09 5.44 4.03
N GLU A 226 -12.92 4.72 4.78
CA GLU A 226 -13.15 3.29 4.54
C GLU A 226 -13.83 3.03 3.19
N ALA A 227 -14.86 3.82 2.86
CA ALA A 227 -15.54 3.71 1.58
C ALA A 227 -14.57 3.98 0.41
N ASN A 228 -13.76 5.02 0.54
CA ASN A 228 -12.77 5.42 -0.46
C ASN A 228 -11.62 4.41 -0.60
N PHE A 229 -11.10 3.91 0.52
CA PHE A 229 -10.10 2.84 0.54
C PHE A 229 -10.62 1.59 -0.18
N ASN A 230 -11.87 1.21 0.07
CA ASN A 230 -12.50 0.05 -0.58
C ASN A 230 -12.63 0.19 -2.11
N LEU A 231 -12.63 1.41 -2.65
CA LEU A 231 -12.63 1.61 -4.11
C LEU A 231 -11.29 1.24 -4.76
N LEU A 232 -10.18 1.31 -4.01
CA LEU A 232 -8.82 1.13 -4.53
C LEU A 232 -8.10 -0.10 -3.96
N LYS A 233 -8.60 -0.73 -2.89
CA LYS A 233 -7.87 -1.78 -2.15
C LYS A 233 -7.35 -2.93 -3.01
N ASP A 234 -8.10 -3.34 -4.01
CA ASP A 234 -7.73 -4.45 -4.91
C ASP A 234 -6.66 -4.05 -5.94
N ARG A 235 -6.30 -2.76 -5.97
CA ARG A 235 -5.26 -2.18 -6.83
C ARG A 235 -4.07 -1.66 -6.04
N LEU A 236 -4.07 -1.76 -4.71
CA LEU A 236 -2.94 -1.32 -3.89
C LEU A 236 -1.66 -2.09 -4.23
N GLY A 237 -0.57 -1.36 -4.41
CA GLY A 237 0.76 -1.90 -4.67
C GLY A 237 1.45 -2.32 -3.40
N ASP A 238 2.77 -2.48 -3.49
CA ASP A 238 3.59 -2.86 -2.34
C ASP A 238 4.05 -1.64 -1.51
N THR A 239 3.46 -0.45 -1.75
CA THR A 239 3.76 0.78 -1.02
C THR A 239 2.48 1.57 -0.69
N CYS A 240 2.50 2.18 0.49
CA CYS A 240 1.59 3.21 0.95
C CYS A 240 2.45 4.31 1.56
N HIS A 241 2.15 5.58 1.26
CA HIS A 241 2.72 6.72 1.94
C HIS A 241 1.79 7.17 3.06
N VAL A 242 2.37 7.51 4.20
CA VAL A 242 1.71 8.11 5.36
C VAL A 242 2.52 9.33 5.78
N ARG A 243 1.91 10.33 6.40
CA ARG A 243 2.66 11.44 7.03
C ARG A 243 3.14 11.02 8.42
N GLU A 244 3.57 11.99 9.20
CA GLU A 244 3.74 11.83 10.63
C GLU A 244 2.45 11.28 11.28
N LEU A 245 2.56 10.16 11.99
CA LEU A 245 1.43 9.38 12.51
C LEU A 245 0.78 10.02 13.74
N ASP A 246 1.41 11.02 14.34
CA ASP A 246 0.88 11.88 15.40
C ASP A 246 0.05 13.06 14.85
N ASP A 247 -0.02 13.26 13.54
CA ASP A 247 -0.90 14.27 12.94
C ASP A 247 -2.37 13.89 13.17
N PRO A 248 -3.14 14.64 14.00
CA PRO A 248 -4.50 14.29 14.36
C PRO A 248 -5.51 14.54 13.23
N SER A 249 -5.10 15.20 12.14
CA SER A 249 -5.99 15.52 11.02
C SER A 249 -6.31 14.33 10.14
N TYR A 250 -5.54 13.24 10.22
CA TYR A 250 -5.76 12.02 9.44
C TYR A 250 -5.99 10.80 10.34
N PRO A 251 -7.00 9.96 10.08
CA PRO A 251 -7.36 8.84 10.95
C PRO A 251 -6.45 7.62 10.76
N TYR A 252 -5.16 7.75 11.11
CA TYR A 252 -4.14 6.70 10.89
C TYR A 252 -4.46 5.37 11.56
N GLN A 253 -5.04 5.39 12.77
CA GLN A 253 -5.44 4.13 13.42
C GLN A 253 -6.48 3.39 12.57
N THR A 254 -7.44 4.10 11.96
CA THR A 254 -8.43 3.50 11.05
C THR A 254 -7.74 2.95 9.80
N LEU A 255 -6.81 3.70 9.21
CA LEU A 255 -6.03 3.22 8.06
C LEU A 255 -5.25 1.93 8.39
N MET A 256 -4.58 1.86 9.55
CA MET A 256 -3.86 0.65 9.97
C MET A 256 -4.80 -0.53 10.21
N ASN A 257 -6.01 -0.29 10.73
CA ASN A 257 -7.02 -1.35 10.85
C ASN A 257 -7.37 -1.96 9.49
N LEU A 258 -7.57 -1.11 8.46
CA LEU A 258 -7.90 -1.55 7.10
C LEU A 258 -6.75 -2.37 6.48
N PHE A 259 -5.50 -1.92 6.64
CA PHE A 259 -4.33 -2.67 6.15
C PHE A 259 -4.15 -4.02 6.86
N VAL A 260 -4.35 -4.08 8.18
CA VAL A 260 -4.28 -5.33 8.94
C VAL A 260 -5.42 -6.27 8.54
N GLU A 261 -6.63 -5.76 8.36
CA GLU A 261 -7.80 -6.54 7.95
C GLU A 261 -7.59 -7.20 6.58
N MET A 262 -7.05 -6.46 5.60
CA MET A 262 -6.73 -7.02 4.29
C MET A 262 -5.43 -7.84 4.26
N ASN A 263 -4.76 -8.02 5.40
CA ASN A 263 -3.47 -8.72 5.50
C ASN A 263 -2.43 -8.15 4.52
N TYR A 264 -2.36 -6.82 4.46
CA TYR A 264 -1.43 -6.08 3.61
C TYR A 264 0.02 -6.49 3.87
N ARG A 265 0.81 -6.59 2.80
CA ARG A 265 2.18 -7.13 2.84
C ARG A 265 3.25 -6.14 2.40
N GLY A 266 2.82 -4.98 1.90
CA GLY A 266 3.71 -3.95 1.41
C GLY A 266 4.32 -3.12 2.53
N TRP A 267 4.92 -2.01 2.12
CA TRP A 267 5.54 -1.03 2.97
C TRP A 267 4.57 0.09 3.31
N ILE A 268 4.53 0.45 4.60
CA ILE A 268 4.03 1.73 5.08
C ILE A 268 5.24 2.66 5.14
N LEU A 269 5.29 3.66 4.27
CA LEU A 269 6.41 4.58 4.12
C LEU A 269 6.07 5.94 4.70
N LEU A 270 6.85 6.38 5.69
CA LEU A 270 6.77 7.73 6.25
C LEU A 270 7.27 8.76 5.22
N GLU A 271 6.37 9.61 4.72
CA GLU A 271 6.65 10.78 3.89
C GLU A 271 6.43 12.06 4.72
N CYS A 272 7.29 12.23 5.74
CA CYS A 272 7.20 13.30 6.73
C CYS A 272 7.48 14.69 6.13
N ARG A 273 6.79 15.72 6.64
CA ARG A 273 6.81 17.09 6.09
C ARG A 273 7.25 18.18 7.08
N THR A 274 7.50 17.84 8.33
CA THR A 274 8.07 18.73 9.35
C THR A 274 9.60 18.73 9.31
N ASP A 275 10.25 19.51 10.17
CA ASP A 275 11.71 19.55 10.29
C ASP A 275 12.17 19.44 11.76
N PRO A 276 12.12 18.22 12.35
CA PRO A 276 12.60 18.02 13.70
C PRO A 276 14.12 18.17 13.77
N ALA A 277 14.64 18.77 14.84
CA ALA A 277 16.07 18.95 15.04
C ALA A 277 16.85 17.62 15.10
N ASP A 278 16.21 16.57 15.62
CA ASP A 278 16.74 15.21 15.65
C ASP A 278 15.80 14.27 14.88
N LYS A 279 16.10 14.12 13.59
CA LYS A 279 15.33 13.28 12.65
C LYS A 279 15.43 11.79 12.98
N VAL A 280 16.52 11.31 13.57
CA VAL A 280 16.67 9.89 13.94
C VAL A 280 15.78 9.58 15.13
N LYS A 281 15.79 10.43 16.17
CA LYS A 281 14.87 10.31 17.30
C LYS A 281 13.41 10.38 16.85
N ALA A 282 13.07 11.32 15.97
CA ALA A 282 11.72 11.43 15.44
C ALA A 282 11.28 10.16 14.67
N LEU A 283 12.15 9.56 13.85
CA LEU A 283 11.86 8.28 13.18
C LEU A 283 11.63 7.14 14.18
N ILE A 284 12.37 7.08 15.29
CA ILE A 284 12.15 6.09 16.36
C ILE A 284 10.76 6.27 16.99
N GLU A 285 10.35 7.50 17.23
CA GLU A 285 9.02 7.83 17.77
C GLU A 285 7.90 7.43 16.81
N GLN A 286 8.05 7.75 15.51
CA GLN A 286 7.13 7.34 14.46
C GLN A 286 7.03 5.80 14.35
N ARG A 287 8.16 5.08 14.41
CA ARG A 287 8.16 3.61 14.42
C ARG A 287 7.38 3.05 15.60
N LYS A 288 7.60 3.56 16.80
CA LYS A 288 6.88 3.10 18.01
C LYS A 288 5.38 3.36 17.90
N MET A 289 4.97 4.51 17.34
CA MET A 289 3.57 4.81 17.10
C MET A 289 2.95 3.84 16.10
N TRP A 290 3.63 3.57 14.97
CA TRP A 290 3.19 2.57 14.01
C TRP A 290 3.03 1.19 14.65
N GLU A 291 4.05 0.70 15.38
CA GLU A 291 4.00 -0.58 16.10
C GLU A 291 2.80 -0.66 17.06
N GLY A 292 2.54 0.41 17.81
CA GLY A 292 1.37 0.51 18.69
C GLY A 292 0.04 0.45 17.94
N MET A 293 -0.09 1.20 16.83
CA MET A 293 -1.32 1.18 16.01
C MET A 293 -1.57 -0.20 15.39
N VAL A 294 -0.50 -0.88 14.96
CA VAL A 294 -0.57 -2.24 14.40
C VAL A 294 -0.96 -3.26 15.47
N GLU A 295 -0.44 -3.14 16.69
CA GLU A 295 -0.83 -3.99 17.80
C GLU A 295 -2.32 -3.84 18.14
N ILE A 296 -2.81 -2.60 18.20
CA ILE A 296 -4.24 -2.30 18.40
C ILE A 296 -5.07 -2.94 17.28
N ALA A 297 -4.67 -2.75 16.03
CA ALA A 297 -5.36 -3.30 14.86
C ALA A 297 -5.36 -4.84 14.83
N ARG A 298 -4.29 -5.48 15.31
CA ARG A 298 -4.14 -6.94 15.37
C ARG A 298 -5.12 -7.59 16.35
N ASN A 299 -5.45 -6.89 17.44
CA ASN A 299 -6.25 -7.40 18.54
C ASN A 299 -7.75 -7.03 18.44
N ARG A 300 -8.16 -6.38 17.36
CA ARG A 300 -9.58 -6.16 16.98
C ARG A 300 -10.17 -7.42 16.32
#